data_AF-A0A5R9RB24-F1
#
_entry.id   AF-A0A5R9RB24-F1
#
_cell.length_a   1.000
_cell.length_b   1.000
_cell.length_c   1.000
_cell.angle_alpha   90.00
_cell.angle_beta   90.00
_cell.angle_gamma   90.00
#
_symmetry.space_group_name_H-M   'P 1'
#
loop_
_entity.id
_entity.type
_entity.pdbx_description
1 polymer ?
#
loop_
_entity_poly.entity_id
_entity_poly.type
_entity_poly.pdbx_seq_one_letter_code
_entity_poly.pdbx_strand_id
1 'polypeptide(L)'
;MPSVVATLFFFCALAIGWWMGRRSLSRTQPPTEPNLRARVHSMHNLLERHSDDALESLSQGLVVNPETLESHLHVGNLFRRRGDIEKAIHIHQDLLGRAGEDGSLVAQVRLELARDYIAGGLLGSAEELLDELTQQRDGPISLEALDEQRLICEREKNWSRAIELAARLVPSRPELSAALANYYCELAQEKGKSGDRSAMQELLREARRVDKRCVRALLMRLECELWRKDRIAAMATLREVVQDAEAYVGEIVPLLRRFEANQWPDLIAFLGELALRHQLPPSVLAWLMEVDVDSGADYWREQMISRVRQQPSWQGVGEYVAAVEVDCDHPHSIEKMSPIIIGLYKTMARYRCGKCGFAGRELHWQCPGCHAWNSLAPIRAISAG
;
A
#
# COMPACT_ATOMS: atom_id res chain seq x y z
N MET A 1 17.66 5.13 76.39
CA MET A 1 17.99 5.97 75.23
C MET A 1 17.20 5.64 73.92
N PRO A 2 15.93 5.18 73.91
CA PRO A 2 15.17 5.03 72.65
C PRO A 2 14.34 6.28 72.25
N SER A 3 14.17 7.25 73.16
CA SER A 3 13.33 8.43 72.91
C SER A 3 13.96 9.43 71.94
N VAL A 4 15.28 9.62 71.98
CA VAL A 4 15.98 10.61 71.14
C VAL A 4 15.99 10.19 69.66
N VAL A 5 16.18 8.90 69.39
CA VAL A 5 16.18 8.36 68.02
C VAL A 5 14.77 8.47 67.43
N ALA A 6 13.74 8.14 68.20
CA ALA A 6 12.34 8.26 67.76
C ALA A 6 11.96 9.72 67.44
N THR A 7 12.38 10.69 68.27
CA THR A 7 12.15 12.10 67.97
C THR A 7 12.88 12.56 66.71
N LEU A 8 14.09 12.07 66.47
CA LEU A 8 14.87 12.45 65.29
C LEU A 8 14.22 11.91 64.00
N PHE A 9 13.76 10.66 64.02
CA PHE A 9 12.99 10.08 62.90
C PHE A 9 11.67 10.82 62.64
N PHE A 10 10.96 11.26 63.69
CA PHE A 10 9.73 12.02 63.55
C PHE A 10 9.95 13.37 62.85
N PHE A 11 10.99 14.12 63.26
CA PHE A 11 11.33 15.38 62.61
C PHE A 11 11.87 15.19 61.18
N CYS A 12 12.62 14.11 60.91
CA CYS A 12 13.03 13.76 59.55
C CYS A 12 11.82 13.44 58.66
N ALA A 13 10.83 12.70 59.17
CA ALA A 13 9.61 12.39 58.42
C ALA A 13 8.79 13.66 58.11
N LEU A 14 8.68 14.59 59.07
CA LEU A 14 8.04 15.89 58.86
C LEU A 14 8.79 16.75 57.84
N ALA A 15 10.12 16.77 57.89
CA ALA A 15 10.94 17.51 56.94
C ALA A 15 10.82 16.96 55.51
N ILE A 16 10.81 15.62 55.36
CA ILE A 16 10.61 14.95 54.07
C ILE A 16 9.19 15.19 53.55
N GLY A 17 8.17 15.07 54.40
CA GLY A 17 6.78 15.34 54.04
C GLY A 17 6.55 16.79 53.61
N TRP A 18 7.17 17.75 54.30
CA TRP A 18 7.11 19.17 53.95
C TRP A 18 7.88 19.50 52.67
N TRP A 19 9.03 18.86 52.45
CA TRP A 19 9.82 19.03 51.23
C TRP A 19 9.14 18.42 50.01
N MET A 20 8.53 17.23 50.14
CA MET A 20 7.68 16.63 49.10
C MET A 20 6.42 17.46 48.86
N GLY A 21 5.78 17.98 49.92
CA GLY A 21 4.63 18.87 49.81
C GLY A 21 4.94 20.19 49.09
N ARG A 22 6.09 20.81 49.38
CA ARG A 22 6.52 22.04 48.68
C ARG A 22 6.94 21.82 47.24
N ARG A 23 7.53 20.66 46.89
CA ARG A 23 7.80 20.30 45.49
C ARG A 23 6.53 19.93 44.72
N SER A 24 5.52 19.37 45.39
CA SER A 24 4.20 19.11 44.80
C SER A 24 3.36 20.37 44.58
N LEU A 25 3.69 21.49 45.25
CA LEU A 25 2.97 22.76 45.16
C LEU A 25 3.58 23.74 44.15
N SER A 26 4.61 23.34 43.38
CA SER A 26 5.18 24.15 42.30
C SER A 26 4.89 23.55 40.93
N ARG A 27 3.58 23.37 40.64
CA ARG A 27 3.03 23.46 39.28
C ARG A 27 1.50 23.64 39.32
N THR A 28 0.99 24.50 40.18
CA THR A 28 -0.32 25.10 39.94
C THR A 28 -0.11 26.18 38.90
N GLN A 29 -0.29 25.82 37.63
CA GLN A 29 -0.67 26.81 36.62
C GLN A 29 -1.84 27.62 37.20
N PRO A 30 -1.92 28.93 36.96
CA PRO A 30 -3.19 29.65 37.16
C PRO A 30 -4.30 28.86 36.46
N PRO A 31 -5.56 28.91 36.89
CA PRO A 31 -6.63 28.19 36.22
C PRO A 31 -6.74 28.71 34.78
N THR A 32 -5.99 28.11 33.87
CA THR A 32 -6.27 28.14 32.45
C THR A 32 -7.60 27.45 32.34
N GLU A 33 -8.63 28.24 32.00
CA GLU A 33 -9.75 27.85 31.15
C GLU A 33 -9.53 26.42 30.63
N PRO A 34 -10.32 25.44 31.07
CA PRO A 34 -10.10 24.05 30.70
C PRO A 34 -10.02 23.98 29.19
N ASN A 35 -8.84 23.56 28.68
CA ASN A 35 -8.52 23.49 27.25
C ASN A 35 -9.77 23.05 26.48
N LEU A 36 -10.37 23.97 25.73
CA LEU A 36 -11.55 23.69 24.89
C LEU A 36 -11.30 22.43 24.06
N ARG A 37 -10.05 22.23 23.58
CA ARG A 37 -9.61 21.00 22.94
C ARG A 37 -9.82 19.72 23.76
N ALA A 38 -9.51 19.71 25.06
CA ALA A 38 -9.71 18.53 25.92
C ALA A 38 -11.20 18.29 26.24
N ARG A 39 -12.00 19.36 26.37
CA ARG A 39 -13.45 19.27 26.53
C ARG A 39 -14.13 18.82 25.23
N VAL A 40 -13.65 19.27 24.07
CA VAL A 40 -14.07 18.86 22.73
C VAL A 40 -13.65 17.42 22.44
N HIS A 41 -12.47 16.98 22.88
CA HIS A 41 -12.05 15.57 22.76
C HIS A 41 -12.83 14.62 23.68
N SER A 42 -13.25 15.10 24.86
CA SER A 42 -14.19 14.38 25.74
C SER A 42 -15.59 14.35 25.14
N MET A 43 -16.02 15.40 24.45
CA MET A 43 -17.27 15.45 23.71
C MET A 43 -17.22 14.53 22.48
N HIS A 44 -16.08 14.41 21.81
CA HIS A 44 -15.80 13.51 20.67
C HIS A 44 -16.13 12.04 20.98
N ASN A 45 -15.72 11.51 22.13
CA ASN A 45 -16.07 10.14 22.56
C ASN A 45 -17.55 9.97 22.97
N LEU A 46 -18.26 11.08 23.20
CA LEU A 46 -19.69 11.08 23.54
C LEU A 46 -20.56 11.24 22.27
N LEU A 47 -20.09 11.98 21.25
CA LEU A 47 -20.77 12.20 19.96
C LEU A 47 -20.95 10.92 19.13
N GLU A 48 -20.03 9.95 19.26
CA GLU A 48 -20.21 8.63 18.65
C GLU A 48 -21.45 7.88 19.17
N ARG A 49 -21.95 8.23 20.38
CA ARG A 49 -23.08 7.59 21.06
C ARG A 49 -24.37 8.44 21.09
N HIS A 50 -24.36 9.65 20.54
CA HIS A 50 -25.53 10.54 20.52
C HIS A 50 -26.49 10.23 19.37
N SER A 51 -27.78 10.55 19.55
CA SER A 51 -28.81 10.48 18.51
C SER A 51 -28.55 11.53 17.44
N ASP A 52 -28.89 11.22 16.19
CA ASP A 52 -28.71 12.11 15.03
C ASP A 52 -29.26 13.52 15.26
N ASP A 53 -30.41 13.64 15.94
CA ASP A 53 -31.07 14.92 16.25
C ASP A 53 -30.22 15.84 17.16
N ALA A 54 -29.45 15.25 18.08
CA ALA A 54 -28.58 16.01 18.98
C ALA A 54 -27.34 16.54 18.24
N LEU A 55 -26.82 15.74 17.29
CA LEU A 55 -25.71 16.13 16.42
C LEU A 55 -26.12 17.26 15.47
N GLU A 56 -27.33 17.20 14.93
CA GLU A 56 -27.89 18.22 14.04
C GLU A 56 -28.22 19.52 14.80
N SER A 57 -28.81 19.42 15.99
CA SER A 57 -29.06 20.60 16.84
C SER A 57 -27.76 21.31 17.23
N LEU A 58 -26.68 20.55 17.45
CA LEU A 58 -25.32 21.09 17.68
C LEU A 58 -24.76 21.79 16.43
N SER A 59 -25.04 21.28 15.22
CA SER A 59 -24.56 21.90 13.98
C SER A 59 -25.32 23.18 13.63
N GLN A 60 -26.58 23.30 14.05
CA GLN A 60 -27.44 24.47 13.81
C GLN A 60 -27.29 25.57 14.88
N GLY A 61 -26.99 25.21 16.14
CA GLY A 61 -27.01 26.14 17.28
C GLY A 61 -25.75 26.97 17.52
N LEU A 62 -24.62 26.66 16.85
CA LEU A 62 -23.33 27.33 17.06
C LEU A 62 -23.02 28.33 15.93
N VAL A 63 -22.52 29.51 16.29
CA VAL A 63 -22.04 30.53 15.35
C VAL A 63 -20.81 29.99 14.62
N VAL A 64 -20.80 30.06 13.29
CA VAL A 64 -19.65 29.64 12.46
C VAL A 64 -18.57 30.72 12.53
N ASN A 65 -17.42 30.38 13.10
CA ASN A 65 -16.22 31.20 13.14
C ASN A 65 -14.99 30.28 13.07
N PRO A 66 -13.76 30.82 12.94
CA PRO A 66 -12.56 29.99 12.87
C PRO A 66 -12.35 29.04 14.07
N GLU A 67 -12.86 29.39 15.25
CA GLU A 67 -12.72 28.58 16.48
C GLU A 67 -13.75 27.45 16.56
N THR A 68 -14.93 27.61 15.95
CA THR A 68 -16.03 26.62 15.97
C THR A 68 -16.11 25.77 14.71
N LEU A 69 -15.51 26.21 13.59
CA LEU A 69 -15.60 25.53 12.29
C LEU A 69 -15.15 24.06 12.38
N GLU A 70 -14.04 23.78 13.06
CA GLU A 70 -13.52 22.42 13.20
C GLU A 70 -14.56 21.47 13.81
N SER A 71 -15.35 21.96 14.78
CA SER A 71 -16.40 21.17 15.43
C SER A 71 -17.57 20.90 14.48
N HIS A 72 -17.95 21.89 13.68
CA HIS A 72 -19.00 21.74 12.68
C HIS A 72 -18.62 20.73 11.57
N LEU A 73 -17.40 20.86 11.03
CA LEU A 73 -16.87 19.92 10.03
C LEU A 73 -16.84 18.48 10.57
N HIS A 74 -16.53 18.29 11.86
CA HIS A 74 -16.54 16.97 12.48
C HIS A 74 -17.93 16.31 12.45
N VAL A 75 -19.01 17.08 12.60
CA VAL A 75 -20.37 16.53 12.54
C VAL A 75 -20.67 15.99 11.14
N GLY A 76 -20.40 16.76 10.09
CA GLY A 76 -20.57 16.31 8.70
C GLY A 76 -19.70 15.08 8.39
N ASN A 77 -18.44 15.10 8.82
CA ASN A 77 -17.51 13.99 8.65
C ASN A 77 -17.97 12.70 9.35
N LEU A 78 -18.64 12.82 10.50
CA LEU A 78 -19.22 11.66 11.20
C LEU A 78 -20.37 11.04 10.39
N PHE A 79 -21.28 11.84 9.86
CA PHE A 79 -22.35 11.34 8.98
C PHE A 79 -21.79 10.68 7.73
N ARG A 80 -20.79 11.29 7.07
CA ARG A 80 -20.09 10.68 5.93
C ARG A 80 -19.50 9.32 6.27
N ARG A 81 -18.83 9.19 7.42
CA ARG A 81 -18.23 7.91 7.88
C ARG A 81 -19.27 6.84 8.22
N ARG A 82 -20.45 7.23 8.70
CA ARG A 82 -21.58 6.31 8.96
C ARG A 82 -22.29 5.87 7.67
N GLY A 83 -22.06 6.56 6.56
CA GLY A 83 -22.71 6.30 5.28
C GLY A 83 -23.95 7.15 5.03
N ASP A 84 -24.30 8.07 5.92
CA ASP A 84 -25.41 9.02 5.77
C ASP A 84 -24.97 10.20 4.91
N ILE A 85 -24.66 9.94 3.63
CA ILE A 85 -24.01 10.89 2.74
C ILE A 85 -24.89 12.13 2.49
N GLU A 86 -26.20 11.96 2.31
CA GLU A 86 -27.13 13.08 2.10
C GLU A 86 -27.11 14.07 3.26
N LYS A 87 -27.07 13.57 4.50
CA LYS A 87 -26.96 14.41 5.70
C LYS A 87 -25.63 15.14 5.75
N ALA A 88 -24.53 14.46 5.43
CA ALA A 88 -23.21 15.09 5.38
C ALA A 88 -23.17 16.24 4.36
N ILE A 89 -23.69 16.00 3.14
CA ILE A 89 -23.82 17.01 2.09
C ILE A 89 -24.64 18.20 2.59
N HIS A 90 -25.81 17.97 3.18
CA HIS A 90 -26.67 19.04 3.69
C HIS A 90 -25.97 19.89 4.74
N ILE A 91 -25.29 19.25 5.71
CA ILE A 91 -24.54 19.94 6.76
C ILE A 91 -23.41 20.80 6.18
N HIS A 92 -22.60 20.26 5.26
CA HIS A 92 -21.49 21.03 4.68
C HIS A 92 -21.97 22.11 3.70
N GLN A 93 -23.09 21.93 2.99
CA GLN A 93 -23.73 22.99 2.19
C GLN A 93 -24.22 24.15 3.08
N ASP A 94 -24.89 23.82 4.18
CA ASP A 94 -25.35 24.82 5.14
C ASP A 94 -24.20 25.58 5.78
N LEU A 95 -23.10 24.89 6.10
CA LEU A 95 -21.88 25.52 6.62
C LEU A 95 -21.25 26.43 5.58
N LEU A 96 -21.27 26.06 4.31
CA LEU A 96 -20.75 26.89 3.22
C LEU A 96 -21.53 28.20 3.11
N GLY A 97 -22.86 28.16 3.22
CA GLY A 97 -23.69 29.35 3.26
C GLY A 97 -23.45 30.25 4.47
N ARG A 98 -22.97 29.70 5.59
CA ARG A 98 -22.69 30.41 6.85
C ARG A 98 -21.24 30.87 7.02
N ALA A 99 -20.29 30.33 6.26
CA ALA A 99 -18.87 30.65 6.35
C ALA A 99 -18.53 32.11 5.98
N GLY A 100 -19.44 32.81 5.30
CA GLY A 100 -19.29 34.22 4.94
C GLY A 100 -18.23 34.44 3.86
N GLU A 101 -17.43 35.51 4.01
CA GLU A 101 -16.41 35.92 3.03
C GLU A 101 -14.98 35.44 3.38
N ASP A 102 -14.80 34.70 4.48
CA ASP A 102 -13.48 34.17 4.85
C ASP A 102 -13.06 33.06 3.89
N GLY A 103 -12.19 33.41 2.95
CA GLY A 103 -11.70 32.50 1.92
C GLY A 103 -11.06 31.23 2.46
N SER A 104 -10.44 31.26 3.65
CA SER A 104 -9.82 30.07 4.25
C SER A 104 -10.88 29.10 4.78
N LEU A 105 -11.90 29.61 5.48
CA LEU A 105 -13.01 28.79 5.99
C LEU A 105 -13.83 28.21 4.83
N VAL A 106 -14.14 29.05 3.83
CA VAL A 106 -14.85 28.63 2.61
C VAL A 106 -14.09 27.52 1.89
N ALA A 107 -12.78 27.66 1.73
CA ALA A 107 -11.96 26.64 1.09
C ALA A 107 -12.00 25.30 1.85
N GLN A 108 -11.96 25.33 3.18
CA GLN A 108 -12.00 24.12 4.01
C GLN A 108 -13.35 23.42 3.94
N VAL A 109 -14.46 24.17 3.98
CA VAL A 109 -15.82 23.60 3.85
C VAL A 109 -16.04 23.03 2.45
N ARG A 110 -15.56 23.70 1.40
CA ARG A 110 -15.63 23.18 0.02
C ARG A 110 -14.90 21.86 -0.15
N LEU A 111 -13.73 21.70 0.48
CA LEU A 111 -12.99 20.45 0.44
C LEU A 111 -13.78 19.31 1.10
N GLU A 112 -14.40 19.55 2.26
CA GLU A 112 -15.23 18.54 2.92
C GLU A 112 -16.51 18.22 2.14
N LEU A 113 -17.14 19.22 1.52
CA LEU A 113 -18.29 19.00 0.64
C LEU A 113 -17.91 18.21 -0.62
N ALA A 114 -16.74 18.46 -1.20
CA ALA A 114 -16.23 17.67 -2.31
C ALA A 114 -16.01 16.20 -1.90
N ARG A 115 -15.47 15.95 -0.69
CA ARG A 115 -15.34 14.60 -0.12
C ARG A 115 -16.68 13.91 0.08
N ASP A 116 -17.72 14.63 0.47
CA ASP A 116 -19.07 14.07 0.55
C ASP A 116 -19.62 13.69 -0.82
N TYR A 117 -19.45 14.55 -1.83
CA TYR A 117 -19.84 14.25 -3.21
C TYR A 117 -19.10 13.01 -3.76
N ILE A 118 -17.80 12.87 -3.49
CA ILE A 118 -17.03 11.67 -3.85
C ILE A 118 -17.62 10.42 -3.20
N ALA A 119 -17.95 10.50 -1.90
CA ALA A 119 -18.55 9.40 -1.14
C ALA A 119 -19.95 9.04 -1.66
N GLY A 120 -20.71 10.03 -2.14
CA GLY A 120 -22.03 9.85 -2.77
C GLY A 120 -21.99 9.47 -4.25
N GLY A 121 -20.82 9.40 -4.87
CA GLY A 121 -20.66 9.10 -6.30
C GLY A 121 -20.97 10.27 -7.24
N LEU A 122 -21.19 11.48 -6.71
CA LEU A 122 -21.46 12.71 -7.46
C LEU A 122 -20.16 13.36 -7.95
N LEU A 123 -19.44 12.65 -8.83
CA LEU A 123 -18.08 13.03 -9.23
C LEU A 123 -17.98 14.40 -9.90
N GLY A 124 -18.88 14.73 -10.83
CA GLY A 124 -18.82 16.03 -11.54
C GLY A 124 -18.91 17.22 -10.57
N SER A 125 -19.82 17.16 -9.59
CA SER A 125 -19.95 18.20 -8.57
C SER A 125 -18.74 18.26 -7.63
N ALA A 126 -18.09 17.13 -7.35
CA ALA A 126 -16.83 17.12 -6.61
C ALA A 126 -15.71 17.79 -7.41
N GLU A 127 -15.58 17.47 -8.70
CA GLU A 127 -14.55 18.03 -9.57
C GLU A 127 -14.67 19.55 -9.71
N GLU A 128 -15.88 20.09 -9.86
CA GLU A 128 -16.14 21.54 -9.89
C GLU A 128 -15.59 22.25 -8.65
N LEU A 129 -15.91 21.74 -7.45
CA LEU A 129 -15.42 22.30 -6.20
C LEU A 129 -13.90 22.19 -6.07
N LEU A 130 -13.33 21.05 -6.45
CA LEU A 130 -11.89 20.82 -6.37
C LEU A 130 -11.13 21.70 -7.37
N ASP A 131 -11.64 21.91 -8.58
CA ASP A 131 -11.03 22.78 -9.58
C ASP A 131 -10.93 24.23 -9.07
N GLU A 132 -11.97 24.73 -8.39
CA GLU A 132 -11.91 26.04 -7.75
C GLU A 132 -10.81 26.12 -6.66
N LEU A 133 -10.66 25.06 -5.87
CA LEU A 133 -9.65 24.99 -4.79
C LEU A 133 -8.22 24.90 -5.33
N THR A 134 -8.01 24.22 -6.46
CA THR A 134 -6.67 24.08 -7.05
C THR A 134 -6.18 25.33 -7.77
N GLN A 135 -7.08 26.22 -8.18
CA GLN A 135 -6.74 27.52 -8.77
C GLN A 135 -6.15 28.49 -7.74
N GLN A 136 -6.49 28.32 -6.45
CA GLN A 136 -5.91 29.06 -5.34
C GLN A 136 -4.51 28.48 -5.04
N ARG A 137 -3.45 29.14 -5.52
CA ARG A 137 -2.08 28.57 -5.53
C ARG A 137 -1.52 28.28 -4.14
N ASP A 138 -0.83 27.14 -4.03
CA ASP A 138 0.16 26.72 -3.02
C ASP A 138 -0.25 26.74 -1.54
N GLY A 139 -1.54 26.57 -1.25
CA GLY A 139 -2.04 26.32 0.12
C GLY A 139 -2.15 24.81 0.46
N PRO A 140 -2.15 24.43 1.75
CA PRO A 140 -2.34 23.03 2.17
C PRO A 140 -3.66 22.44 1.66
N ILE A 141 -4.74 23.24 1.61
CA ILE A 141 -6.04 22.85 1.06
C ILE A 141 -5.95 22.56 -0.44
N SER A 142 -5.18 23.35 -1.19
CA SER A 142 -4.96 23.14 -2.63
C SER A 142 -4.25 21.80 -2.89
N LEU A 143 -3.27 21.44 -2.05
CA LEU A 143 -2.60 20.13 -2.13
C LEU A 143 -3.54 18.97 -1.78
N GLU A 144 -4.42 19.14 -0.79
CA GLU A 144 -5.45 18.14 -0.49
C GLU A 144 -6.45 18.01 -1.64
N ALA A 145 -6.91 19.11 -2.23
CA ALA A 145 -7.82 19.09 -3.37
C ALA A 145 -7.20 18.40 -4.59
N LEU A 146 -5.93 18.66 -4.90
CA LEU A 146 -5.19 17.97 -5.95
C LEU A 146 -5.12 16.45 -5.71
N ASP A 147 -4.96 16.03 -4.44
CA ASP A 147 -4.89 14.61 -4.10
C ASP A 147 -6.26 13.92 -4.22
N GLU A 148 -7.36 14.59 -3.84
CA GLU A 148 -8.71 14.09 -4.08
C GLU A 148 -8.99 13.95 -5.59
N GLN A 149 -8.62 14.95 -6.41
CA GLN A 149 -8.74 14.85 -7.87
C GLN A 149 -7.91 13.71 -8.45
N ARG A 150 -6.70 13.49 -7.95
CA ARG A 150 -5.85 12.35 -8.35
C ARG A 150 -6.56 11.04 -8.04
N LEU A 151 -7.17 10.89 -6.87
CA LEU A 151 -7.90 9.68 -6.47
C LEU A 151 -9.14 9.44 -7.35
N ILE A 152 -9.86 10.50 -7.74
CA ILE A 152 -10.95 10.40 -8.73
C ILE A 152 -10.41 9.86 -10.05
N CYS A 153 -9.34 10.47 -10.59
CA CYS A 153 -8.72 10.05 -11.85
C CYS A 153 -8.21 8.59 -11.79
N GLU A 154 -7.64 8.16 -10.67
CA GLU A 154 -7.21 6.78 -10.44
C GLU A 154 -8.42 5.82 -10.52
N ARG A 155 -9.54 6.17 -9.88
CA ARG A 155 -10.77 5.37 -9.88
C ARG A 155 -11.38 5.24 -11.28
N GLU A 156 -11.37 6.33 -12.04
CA GLU A 156 -11.88 6.38 -13.41
C GLU A 156 -10.89 5.81 -14.44
N LYS A 157 -9.67 5.47 -14.01
CA LYS A 157 -8.57 5.01 -14.88
C LYS A 157 -8.15 6.06 -15.91
N ASN A 158 -8.32 7.34 -15.60
CA ASN A 158 -7.80 8.45 -16.39
C ASN A 158 -6.32 8.67 -16.06
N TRP A 159 -5.46 7.76 -16.54
CA TRP A 159 -4.05 7.72 -16.12
C TRP A 159 -3.25 8.95 -16.53
N SER A 160 -3.54 9.55 -17.68
CA SER A 160 -2.86 10.77 -18.13
C SER A 160 -3.05 11.92 -17.15
N ARG A 161 -4.30 12.16 -16.73
CA ARG A 161 -4.62 13.19 -15.74
C ARG A 161 -4.09 12.82 -14.35
N ALA A 162 -4.20 11.56 -13.94
CA ALA A 162 -3.65 11.09 -12.67
C ALA A 162 -2.13 11.30 -12.58
N ILE A 163 -1.40 11.06 -13.67
CA ILE A 163 0.06 11.33 -13.78
C ILE A 163 0.34 12.82 -13.61
N GLU A 164 -0.39 13.70 -14.31
CA GLU A 164 -0.20 15.15 -14.22
C GLU A 164 -0.36 15.64 -12.77
N LEU A 165 -1.45 15.22 -12.11
CA LEU A 165 -1.75 15.61 -10.74
C LEU A 165 -0.73 15.03 -9.75
N ALA A 166 -0.41 13.74 -9.86
CA ALA A 166 0.57 13.10 -8.98
C ALA A 166 1.98 13.67 -9.16
N ALA A 167 2.41 14.01 -10.38
CA ALA A 167 3.70 14.63 -10.64
C ALA A 167 3.84 16.00 -9.95
N ARG A 168 2.74 16.75 -9.83
CA ARG A 168 2.69 18.01 -9.06
C ARG A 168 2.78 17.78 -7.55
N LEU A 169 2.22 16.68 -7.06
CA LEU A 169 2.17 16.36 -5.62
C LEU A 169 3.48 15.75 -5.09
N VAL A 170 4.15 14.88 -5.86
CA VAL A 170 5.34 14.12 -5.43
C VAL A 170 6.46 14.99 -4.81
N PRO A 171 6.79 16.20 -5.31
CA PRO A 171 7.79 17.06 -4.65
C PRO A 171 7.47 17.38 -3.19
N SER A 172 6.18 17.51 -2.84
CA SER A 172 5.70 17.79 -1.48
C SER A 172 5.31 16.53 -0.69
N ARG A 173 4.96 15.45 -1.40
CA ARG A 173 4.50 14.15 -0.87
C ARG A 173 5.26 13.00 -1.53
N PRO A 174 6.54 12.77 -1.16
CA PRO A 174 7.37 11.74 -1.79
C PRO A 174 6.81 10.32 -1.70
N GLU A 175 5.96 10.04 -0.72
CA GLU A 175 5.25 8.77 -0.54
C GLU A 175 4.35 8.40 -1.74
N LEU A 176 3.95 9.38 -2.57
CA LEU A 176 3.15 9.15 -3.78
C LEU A 176 3.98 8.64 -4.97
N SER A 177 5.32 8.59 -4.86
CA SER A 177 6.19 8.16 -5.96
C SER A 177 5.86 6.76 -6.47
N ALA A 178 5.50 5.84 -5.57
CA ALA A 178 5.10 4.48 -5.93
C ALA A 178 3.78 4.45 -6.71
N ALA A 179 2.83 5.33 -6.38
CA ALA A 179 1.57 5.46 -7.11
C ALA A 179 1.82 6.06 -8.51
N LEU A 180 2.58 7.15 -8.59
CA LEU A 180 2.93 7.80 -9.85
C LEU A 180 3.66 6.83 -10.80
N ALA A 181 4.65 6.08 -10.30
CA ALA A 181 5.33 5.06 -11.10
C ALA A 181 4.37 3.99 -11.65
N ASN A 182 3.39 3.58 -10.85
CA ASN A 182 2.37 2.63 -11.31
C ASN A 182 1.39 3.24 -12.32
N TYR A 183 1.06 4.53 -12.25
CA TYR A 183 0.26 5.18 -13.29
C TYR A 183 0.96 5.19 -14.63
N TYR A 184 2.28 5.45 -14.64
CA TYR A 184 3.09 5.26 -15.83
C TYR A 184 3.05 3.81 -16.33
N CYS A 185 3.07 2.82 -15.45
CA CYS A 185 2.90 1.41 -15.85
C CYS A 185 1.52 1.10 -16.43
N GLU A 186 0.43 1.64 -15.87
CA GLU A 186 -0.92 1.46 -16.44
C GLU A 186 -1.01 2.06 -17.85
N LEU A 187 -0.55 3.30 -18.01
CA LEU A 187 -0.53 3.96 -19.32
C LEU A 187 0.41 3.22 -20.31
N ALA A 188 1.56 2.72 -19.84
CA ALA A 188 2.46 1.90 -20.66
C ALA A 188 1.78 0.60 -21.12
N GLN A 189 0.96 -0.01 -20.28
CA GLN A 189 0.21 -1.22 -20.62
C GLN A 189 -0.84 -0.92 -21.70
N GLU A 190 -1.51 0.23 -21.64
CA GLU A 190 -2.44 0.67 -22.69
C GLU A 190 -1.74 0.89 -24.04
N LYS A 191 -0.60 1.61 -24.04
CA LYS A 191 0.23 1.79 -25.25
C LYS A 191 0.75 0.46 -25.80
N GLY A 192 1.14 -0.45 -24.92
CA GLY A 192 1.53 -1.80 -25.30
C GLY A 192 0.42 -2.59 -26.00
N LYS A 193 -0.82 -2.48 -25.52
CA LYS A 193 -2.01 -3.10 -26.14
C LYS A 193 -2.34 -2.48 -27.50
N SER A 194 -2.15 -1.17 -27.67
CA SER A 194 -2.36 -0.49 -28.96
C SER A 194 -1.20 -0.68 -29.95
N GLY A 195 -0.14 -1.40 -29.57
CA GLY A 195 1.03 -1.67 -30.41
C GLY A 195 2.12 -0.59 -30.37
N ASP A 196 1.92 0.51 -29.65
CA ASP A 196 2.92 1.58 -29.50
C ASP A 196 3.95 1.21 -28.44
N ARG A 197 4.88 0.34 -28.83
CA ARG A 197 5.93 -0.17 -27.94
C ARG A 197 7.01 0.86 -27.63
N SER A 198 7.20 1.87 -28.49
CA SER A 198 8.15 2.95 -28.22
C SER A 198 7.66 3.80 -27.05
N ALA A 199 6.39 4.24 -27.11
CA ALA A 199 5.78 4.99 -26.01
C ALA A 199 5.71 4.15 -24.73
N MET A 200 5.38 2.84 -24.83
CA MET A 200 5.45 1.93 -23.68
C MET A 200 6.84 1.96 -23.02
N GLN A 201 7.93 1.86 -23.79
CA GLN A 201 9.28 1.87 -23.24
C GLN A 201 9.67 3.22 -22.62
N GLU A 202 9.22 4.34 -23.18
CA GLU A 202 9.39 5.68 -22.59
C GLU A 202 8.69 5.79 -21.24
N LEU A 203 7.42 5.37 -21.17
CA LEU A 203 6.63 5.41 -19.95
C LEU A 203 7.23 4.51 -18.85
N LEU A 204 7.73 3.32 -19.20
CA LEU A 204 8.41 2.44 -18.24
C LEU A 204 9.74 3.03 -17.74
N ARG A 205 10.45 3.81 -18.57
CA ARG A 205 11.64 4.56 -18.12
C ARG A 205 11.27 5.66 -17.15
N GLU A 206 10.21 6.42 -17.40
CA GLU A 206 9.71 7.43 -16.47
C GLU A 206 9.23 6.81 -15.15
N ALA A 207 8.54 5.66 -15.20
CA ALA A 207 8.15 4.91 -14.00
C ALA A 207 9.36 4.59 -13.10
N ARG A 208 10.46 4.09 -13.69
CA ARG A 208 11.71 3.76 -12.97
C ARG A 208 12.49 5.00 -12.53
N ARG A 209 12.36 6.12 -13.24
CA ARG A 209 12.96 7.41 -12.87
C ARG A 209 12.33 7.96 -11.60
N VAL A 210 10.99 7.89 -11.51
CA VAL A 210 10.23 8.32 -10.33
C VAL A 210 10.42 7.35 -9.17
N ASP A 211 10.30 6.04 -9.42
CA ASP A 211 10.50 5.01 -8.40
C ASP A 211 11.48 3.92 -8.91
N LYS A 212 12.73 4.02 -8.45
CA LYS A 212 13.79 3.04 -8.71
C LYS A 212 13.52 1.66 -8.10
N ARG A 213 12.47 1.49 -7.30
CA ARG A 213 12.05 0.20 -6.74
C ARG A 213 10.79 -0.34 -7.40
N CYS A 214 10.30 0.32 -8.46
CA CYS A 214 9.11 -0.15 -9.18
C CYS A 214 9.42 -1.47 -9.92
N VAL A 215 9.08 -2.59 -9.27
CA VAL A 215 9.25 -3.95 -9.81
C VAL A 215 8.33 -4.18 -11.01
N ARG A 216 7.11 -3.64 -10.97
CA ARG A 216 6.15 -3.72 -12.09
C ARG A 216 6.78 -3.22 -13.38
N ALA A 217 7.42 -2.06 -13.33
CA ALA A 217 8.06 -1.47 -14.50
C ALA A 217 9.19 -2.36 -15.05
N LEU A 218 9.99 -2.98 -14.17
CA LEU A 218 11.03 -3.93 -14.56
C LEU A 218 10.47 -5.17 -15.26
N LEU A 219 9.44 -5.80 -14.68
CA LEU A 219 8.84 -6.99 -15.27
C LEU A 219 8.15 -6.69 -16.60
N MET A 220 7.49 -5.53 -16.73
CA MET A 220 6.92 -5.09 -18.01
C MET A 220 7.98 -4.77 -19.06
N ARG A 221 9.14 -4.25 -18.64
CA ARG A 221 10.28 -4.02 -19.54
C ARG A 221 10.85 -5.34 -20.04
N LEU A 222 11.06 -6.30 -19.14
CA LEU A 222 11.49 -7.66 -19.48
C LEU A 222 10.53 -8.33 -20.46
N GLU A 223 9.22 -8.24 -20.22
CA GLU A 223 8.20 -8.76 -21.15
C GLU A 223 8.35 -8.17 -22.56
N CYS A 224 8.62 -6.87 -22.67
CA CYS A 224 8.85 -6.21 -23.96
C CYS A 224 10.12 -6.70 -24.66
N GLU A 225 11.21 -6.89 -23.93
CA GLU A 225 12.51 -7.37 -24.45
C GLU A 225 12.42 -8.83 -24.90
N LEU A 226 11.75 -9.69 -24.12
CA LEU A 226 11.48 -11.07 -24.47
C LEU A 226 10.61 -11.18 -25.73
N TRP A 227 9.55 -10.37 -25.84
CA TRP A 227 8.70 -10.33 -27.04
C TRP A 227 9.49 -9.92 -28.30
N ARG A 228 10.42 -8.96 -28.17
CA ARG A 228 11.33 -8.56 -29.26
C ARG A 228 12.41 -9.58 -29.58
N LYS A 229 12.58 -10.60 -28.74
CA LYS A 229 13.74 -11.51 -28.74
C LYS A 229 15.08 -10.77 -28.62
N ASP A 230 15.08 -9.60 -27.97
CA ASP A 230 16.30 -8.85 -27.68
C ASP A 230 16.99 -9.48 -26.47
N ARG A 231 17.80 -10.51 -26.75
CA ARG A 231 18.50 -11.30 -25.73
C ARG A 231 19.43 -10.46 -24.87
N ILE A 232 20.09 -9.44 -25.43
CA ILE A 232 21.05 -8.63 -24.68
C ILE A 232 20.30 -7.77 -23.66
N ALA A 233 19.24 -7.07 -24.11
CA ALA A 233 18.44 -6.24 -23.23
C ALA A 233 17.72 -7.08 -22.15
N ALA A 234 17.11 -8.20 -22.53
CA ALA A 234 16.43 -9.10 -21.61
C ALA A 234 17.38 -9.64 -20.53
N MET A 235 18.59 -10.05 -20.90
CA MET A 235 19.60 -10.50 -19.93
C MET A 235 20.04 -9.38 -18.97
N ALA A 236 20.15 -8.15 -19.46
CA ALA A 236 20.44 -7.00 -18.60
C ALA A 236 19.32 -6.74 -17.59
N THR A 237 18.06 -6.76 -18.03
CA THR A 237 16.89 -6.59 -17.15
C THR A 237 16.76 -7.74 -16.16
N LEU A 238 17.02 -8.98 -16.55
CA LEU A 238 17.00 -10.12 -15.63
C LEU A 238 18.03 -9.99 -14.51
N ARG A 239 19.24 -9.51 -14.82
CA ARG A 239 20.25 -9.21 -13.80
C ARG A 239 19.76 -8.13 -12.84
N GLU A 240 19.10 -7.09 -13.35
CA GLU A 240 18.49 -6.03 -12.53
C GLU A 240 17.37 -6.58 -11.63
N VAL A 241 16.49 -7.47 -12.14
CA VAL A 241 15.44 -8.12 -11.34
C VAL A 241 16.03 -8.93 -10.18
N VAL A 242 17.08 -9.71 -10.45
CA VAL A 242 17.76 -10.51 -9.42
C VAL A 242 18.40 -9.62 -8.34
N GLN A 243 18.98 -8.50 -8.75
CA GLN A 243 19.68 -7.58 -7.83
C GLN A 243 18.72 -6.70 -7.01
N ASP A 244 17.73 -6.09 -7.65
CA ASP A 244 16.89 -5.05 -7.04
C ASP A 244 15.54 -5.60 -6.54
N ALA A 245 15.13 -6.78 -7.00
CA ALA A 245 13.80 -7.35 -6.77
C ALA A 245 13.84 -8.87 -6.51
N GLU A 246 14.81 -9.34 -5.71
CA GLU A 246 15.04 -10.76 -5.40
C GLU A 246 13.75 -11.52 -5.03
N ALA A 247 12.89 -10.90 -4.21
CA ALA A 247 11.60 -11.45 -3.80
C ALA A 247 10.68 -11.84 -4.98
N TYR A 248 10.81 -11.15 -6.11
CA TYR A 248 9.97 -11.31 -7.31
C TYR A 248 10.67 -12.11 -8.43
N VAL A 249 11.86 -12.67 -8.19
CA VAL A 249 12.56 -13.49 -9.19
C VAL A 249 11.71 -14.66 -9.66
N GLY A 250 10.84 -15.21 -8.82
CA GLY A 250 9.91 -16.27 -9.21
C GLY A 250 8.87 -15.85 -10.26
N GLU A 251 8.62 -14.55 -10.41
CA GLU A 251 7.64 -13.97 -11.34
C GLU A 251 8.17 -13.84 -12.78
N ILE A 252 9.47 -14.08 -13.01
CA ILE A 252 10.02 -14.12 -14.37
C ILE A 252 9.58 -15.39 -15.10
N VAL A 253 9.35 -16.49 -14.39
CA VAL A 253 9.13 -17.83 -14.98
C VAL A 253 7.93 -17.87 -15.94
N PRO A 254 6.74 -17.31 -15.60
CA PRO A 254 5.63 -17.22 -16.56
C PRO A 254 5.99 -16.46 -17.84
N LEU A 255 6.83 -15.44 -17.77
CA LEU A 255 7.31 -14.69 -18.94
C LEU A 255 8.27 -15.54 -19.77
N LEU A 256 9.23 -16.21 -19.12
CA LEU A 256 10.20 -17.09 -19.80
C LEU A 256 9.49 -18.23 -20.56
N ARG A 257 8.48 -18.86 -19.93
CA ARG A 257 7.67 -19.90 -20.58
C ARG A 257 6.84 -19.33 -21.74
N ARG A 258 6.18 -18.18 -21.57
CA ARG A 258 5.34 -17.55 -22.60
C ARG A 258 6.12 -17.20 -23.87
N PHE A 259 7.37 -16.78 -23.74
CA PHE A 259 8.21 -16.34 -24.85
C PHE A 259 9.27 -17.37 -25.28
N GLU A 260 9.15 -18.63 -24.84
CA GLU A 260 10.05 -19.73 -25.24
C GLU A 260 11.54 -19.39 -25.02
N ALA A 261 11.85 -18.78 -23.87
CA ALA A 261 13.22 -18.40 -23.52
C ALA A 261 14.13 -19.61 -23.18
N ASN A 262 13.60 -20.83 -23.22
CA ASN A 262 14.37 -22.07 -23.12
C ASN A 262 15.37 -22.28 -24.26
N GLN A 263 15.22 -21.55 -25.38
CA GLN A 263 16.17 -21.57 -26.49
C GLN A 263 17.42 -20.70 -26.23
N TRP A 264 17.58 -20.11 -25.05
CA TRP A 264 18.65 -19.16 -24.74
C TRP A 264 19.67 -19.76 -23.76
N PRO A 265 20.77 -20.38 -24.25
CA PRO A 265 21.76 -21.03 -23.38
C PRO A 265 22.33 -20.12 -22.29
N ASP A 266 22.62 -18.84 -22.59
CA ASP A 266 23.19 -17.92 -21.60
C ASP A 266 22.22 -17.62 -20.45
N LEU A 267 20.91 -17.67 -20.72
CA LEU A 267 19.89 -17.49 -19.69
C LEU A 267 19.86 -18.69 -18.75
N ILE A 268 19.88 -19.90 -19.32
CA ILE A 268 19.89 -21.15 -18.56
C ILE A 268 21.17 -21.21 -17.72
N ALA A 269 22.33 -20.92 -18.31
CA ALA A 269 23.61 -20.86 -17.61
C ALA A 269 23.59 -19.80 -16.49
N PHE A 270 23.06 -18.60 -16.75
CA PHE A 270 22.95 -17.54 -15.75
C PHE A 270 22.06 -17.94 -14.56
N LEU A 271 20.87 -18.47 -14.81
CA LEU A 271 19.96 -18.92 -13.75
C LEU A 271 20.53 -20.14 -13.00
N GLY A 272 21.23 -21.03 -13.70
CA GLY A 272 21.95 -22.14 -13.10
C GLY A 272 23.04 -21.68 -12.15
N GLU A 273 23.95 -20.80 -12.61
CA GLU A 273 24.99 -20.20 -11.75
C GLU A 273 24.40 -19.45 -10.56
N LEU A 274 23.27 -18.76 -10.76
CA LEU A 274 22.58 -18.04 -9.71
C LEU A 274 22.00 -19.00 -8.66
N ALA A 275 21.43 -20.12 -9.08
CA ALA A 275 20.91 -21.15 -8.19
C ALA A 275 21.99 -21.81 -7.32
N LEU A 276 23.24 -21.85 -7.78
CA LEU A 276 24.39 -22.34 -7.00
C LEU A 276 24.78 -21.39 -5.87
N ARG A 277 24.54 -20.08 -6.04
CA ARG A 277 25.00 -19.03 -5.12
C ARG A 277 23.89 -18.49 -4.21
N HIS A 278 22.65 -18.56 -4.67
CA HIS A 278 21.49 -17.96 -4.00
C HIS A 278 20.34 -18.95 -3.87
N GLN A 279 19.47 -18.74 -2.87
CA GLN A 279 18.30 -19.59 -2.64
C GLN A 279 17.15 -19.18 -3.55
N LEU A 280 17.18 -19.64 -4.80
CA LEU A 280 16.13 -19.30 -5.76
C LEU A 280 14.75 -19.89 -5.38
N PRO A 281 13.67 -19.24 -5.84
CA PRO A 281 12.32 -19.77 -5.69
C PRO A 281 12.15 -21.13 -6.39
N PRO A 282 11.37 -22.07 -5.83
CA PRO A 282 11.05 -23.34 -6.45
C PRO A 282 10.51 -23.25 -7.88
N SER A 283 9.79 -22.17 -8.25
CA SER A 283 9.35 -21.98 -9.62
C SER A 283 10.51 -21.84 -10.61
N VAL A 284 11.64 -21.26 -10.21
CA VAL A 284 12.84 -21.14 -11.06
C VAL A 284 13.57 -22.47 -11.16
N LEU A 285 13.68 -23.21 -10.04
CA LEU A 285 14.28 -24.54 -10.04
C LEU A 285 13.47 -25.51 -10.92
N ALA A 286 12.14 -25.47 -10.83
CA ALA A 286 11.26 -26.26 -11.70
C ALA A 286 11.44 -25.90 -13.17
N TRP A 287 11.57 -24.60 -13.50
CA TRP A 287 11.87 -24.19 -14.87
C TRP A 287 13.24 -24.70 -15.34
N LEU A 288 14.28 -24.66 -14.50
CA LEU A 288 15.60 -25.23 -14.83
C LEU A 288 15.54 -26.74 -15.07
N MET A 289 14.77 -27.50 -14.27
CA MET A 289 14.52 -28.93 -14.50
C MET A 289 13.88 -29.20 -15.87
N GLU A 290 12.97 -28.33 -16.31
CA GLU A 290 12.27 -28.45 -17.61
C GLU A 290 13.20 -28.20 -18.81
N VAL A 291 14.19 -27.30 -18.67
CA VAL A 291 14.99 -26.81 -19.79
C VAL A 291 16.42 -27.36 -19.86
N ASP A 292 16.98 -27.83 -18.75
CA ASP A 292 18.33 -28.38 -18.64
C ASP A 292 18.33 -29.91 -18.63
N VAL A 293 17.73 -30.49 -19.67
CA VAL A 293 17.42 -31.93 -19.77
C VAL A 293 18.68 -32.79 -19.95
N ASP A 294 19.69 -32.28 -20.67
CA ASP A 294 20.85 -33.08 -21.09
C ASP A 294 21.95 -33.21 -20.03
N SER A 295 21.97 -32.39 -18.97
CA SER A 295 23.06 -32.37 -17.99
C SER A 295 22.65 -32.05 -16.55
N GLY A 296 21.43 -31.58 -16.29
CA GLY A 296 21.07 -30.99 -15.00
C GLY A 296 19.75 -31.46 -14.38
N ALA A 297 18.89 -32.21 -15.07
CA ALA A 297 17.56 -32.55 -14.55
C ALA A 297 17.59 -33.24 -13.16
N ASP A 298 18.47 -34.23 -12.98
CA ASP A 298 18.65 -34.91 -11.69
C ASP A 298 19.27 -33.99 -10.62
N TYR A 299 20.25 -33.18 -11.03
CA TYR A 299 20.88 -32.19 -10.15
C TYR A 299 19.89 -31.16 -9.63
N TRP A 300 19.08 -30.57 -10.52
CA TRP A 300 18.05 -29.60 -10.16
C TRP A 300 16.93 -30.24 -9.33
N ARG A 301 16.62 -31.53 -9.56
CA ARG A 301 15.70 -32.28 -8.71
C ARG A 301 16.23 -32.40 -7.28
N GLU A 302 17.50 -32.73 -7.10
CA GLU A 302 18.14 -32.78 -5.77
C GLU A 302 18.16 -31.40 -5.11
N GLN A 303 18.48 -30.34 -5.87
CA GLN A 303 18.42 -28.97 -5.36
C GLN A 303 17.01 -28.56 -4.94
N MET A 304 15.98 -28.93 -5.72
CA MET A 304 14.59 -28.71 -5.38
C MET A 304 14.22 -29.44 -4.08
N ILE A 305 14.56 -30.72 -3.95
CA ILE A 305 14.30 -31.49 -2.72
C ILE A 305 14.98 -30.83 -1.51
N SER A 306 16.26 -30.48 -1.65
CA SER A 306 17.01 -29.77 -0.61
C SER A 306 16.32 -28.45 -0.24
N ARG A 307 15.89 -27.67 -1.25
CA ARG A 307 15.22 -26.38 -1.08
C ARG A 307 13.88 -26.48 -0.37
N VAL A 308 13.08 -27.50 -0.70
CA VAL A 308 11.77 -27.76 -0.06
C VAL A 308 11.97 -28.27 1.37
N ARG A 309 12.99 -29.07 1.63
CA ARG A 309 13.33 -29.51 3.00
C ARG A 309 13.79 -28.36 3.88
N GLN A 310 14.63 -27.47 3.36
CA GLN A 310 15.16 -26.33 4.10
C GLN A 310 14.09 -25.26 4.37
N GLN A 311 13.24 -24.95 3.39
CA GLN A 311 12.08 -24.09 3.63
C GLN A 311 10.82 -24.71 2.99
N PRO A 312 10.07 -25.49 3.79
CA PRO A 312 8.82 -26.08 3.38
C PRO A 312 7.84 -25.01 2.90
N SER A 313 7.26 -25.22 1.73
CA SER A 313 6.28 -24.31 1.15
C SER A 313 5.35 -25.08 0.21
N TRP A 314 4.07 -24.71 0.20
CA TRP A 314 3.09 -25.34 -0.71
C TRP A 314 3.46 -25.21 -2.17
N GLN A 315 4.04 -24.07 -2.56
CA GLN A 315 4.60 -23.89 -3.90
C GLN A 315 5.77 -24.85 -4.14
N GLY A 316 6.70 -25.00 -3.20
CA GLY A 316 7.81 -25.93 -3.35
C GLY A 316 7.35 -27.38 -3.51
N VAL A 317 6.37 -27.81 -2.71
CA VAL A 317 5.77 -29.15 -2.81
C VAL A 317 5.02 -29.32 -4.13
N GLY A 318 4.21 -28.34 -4.53
CA GLY A 318 3.44 -28.38 -5.78
C GLY A 318 4.35 -28.46 -7.02
N GLU A 319 5.39 -27.63 -7.08
CA GLU A 319 6.36 -27.64 -8.18
C GLU A 319 7.18 -28.94 -8.20
N TYR A 320 7.58 -29.47 -7.03
CA TYR A 320 8.27 -30.75 -6.93
C TYR A 320 7.39 -31.91 -7.44
N VAL A 321 6.14 -31.98 -6.96
CA VAL A 321 5.18 -33.01 -7.36
C VAL A 321 4.85 -32.95 -8.85
N ALA A 322 4.83 -31.76 -9.45
CA ALA A 322 4.64 -31.59 -10.89
C ALA A 322 5.86 -32.02 -11.71
N ALA A 323 7.07 -31.90 -11.15
CA ALA A 323 8.33 -32.16 -11.84
C ALA A 323 8.89 -33.58 -11.65
N VAL A 324 8.39 -34.34 -10.67
CA VAL A 324 8.75 -35.76 -10.48
C VAL A 324 7.86 -36.62 -11.37
N GLU A 325 8.43 -37.13 -12.45
CA GLU A 325 7.88 -38.32 -13.10
C GLU A 325 7.98 -39.49 -12.11
N VAL A 326 6.88 -40.23 -11.98
CA VAL A 326 6.69 -41.23 -10.92
C VAL A 326 7.49 -42.49 -11.25
N ASP A 327 8.81 -42.43 -11.02
CA ASP A 327 9.72 -43.58 -11.12
C ASP A 327 10.04 -44.10 -9.71
N CYS A 328 9.00 -44.58 -9.02
CA CYS A 328 9.12 -45.08 -7.65
C CYS A 328 8.47 -46.48 -7.51
N ASP A 329 8.99 -47.30 -6.59
CA ASP A 329 8.53 -48.68 -6.31
C ASP A 329 7.01 -48.81 -6.04
N HIS A 330 6.32 -47.71 -5.73
CA HIS A 330 4.87 -47.64 -5.54
C HIS A 330 4.22 -46.47 -6.32
N PRO A 331 4.14 -46.54 -7.65
CA PRO A 331 3.72 -45.42 -8.49
C PRO A 331 2.29 -44.94 -8.18
N HIS A 332 1.43 -45.88 -7.83
CA HIS A 332 -0.01 -45.66 -7.69
C HIS A 332 -0.41 -44.74 -6.54
N SER A 333 0.41 -44.61 -5.49
CA SER A 333 0.07 -43.79 -4.32
C SER A 333 0.38 -42.32 -4.55
N ILE A 334 1.56 -42.02 -5.15
CA ILE A 334 1.94 -40.65 -5.49
C ILE A 334 1.08 -40.14 -6.65
N GLU A 335 0.86 -40.95 -7.68
CA GLU A 335 -0.01 -40.59 -8.82
C GLU A 335 -1.43 -40.18 -8.38
N LYS A 336 -1.99 -40.85 -7.36
CA LYS A 336 -3.30 -40.50 -6.78
C LYS A 336 -3.26 -39.25 -5.89
N MET A 337 -2.16 -39.01 -5.19
CA MET A 337 -2.02 -37.86 -4.29
C MET A 337 -1.60 -36.57 -5.02
N SER A 338 -0.85 -36.67 -6.11
CA SER A 338 -0.39 -35.53 -6.91
C SER A 338 -1.51 -34.55 -7.29
N PRO A 339 -2.64 -34.98 -7.89
CA PRO A 339 -3.72 -34.04 -8.25
C PRO A 339 -4.37 -33.39 -7.01
N ILE A 340 -4.41 -34.08 -5.86
CA ILE A 340 -4.93 -33.55 -4.60
C ILE A 340 -4.00 -32.45 -4.08
N ILE A 341 -2.70 -32.72 -4.03
CA ILE A 341 -1.68 -31.77 -3.57
C ILE A 341 -1.63 -30.54 -4.49
N ILE A 342 -1.65 -30.76 -5.82
CA ILE A 342 -1.70 -29.68 -6.81
C ILE A 342 -3.00 -28.87 -6.66
N GLY A 343 -4.14 -29.52 -6.43
CA GLY A 343 -5.42 -28.88 -6.19
C GLY A 343 -5.39 -27.98 -4.95
N LEU A 344 -4.89 -28.51 -3.82
CA LEU A 344 -4.70 -27.74 -2.59
C LEU A 344 -3.77 -26.55 -2.80
N TYR A 345 -2.62 -26.76 -3.43
CA TYR A 345 -1.69 -25.69 -3.79
C TYR A 345 -2.35 -24.58 -4.60
N LYS A 346 -3.14 -24.93 -5.64
CA LYS A 346 -3.85 -23.95 -6.49
C LYS A 346 -4.89 -23.09 -5.73
N THR A 347 -5.33 -23.54 -4.55
CA THR A 347 -6.26 -22.77 -3.70
C THR A 347 -5.55 -21.85 -2.70
N MET A 348 -4.25 -22.06 -2.45
CA MET A 348 -3.50 -21.29 -1.46
C MET A 348 -3.11 -19.90 -1.97
N ALA A 349 -3.11 -18.92 -1.06
CA ALA A 349 -2.59 -17.60 -1.37
C ALA A 349 -1.07 -17.68 -1.65
N ARG A 350 -0.62 -16.92 -2.65
CA ARG A 350 0.80 -16.79 -3.04
C ARG A 350 1.39 -15.46 -2.62
N TYR A 351 0.54 -14.45 -2.50
CA TYR A 351 0.93 -13.08 -2.16
C TYR A 351 0.16 -12.60 -0.93
N ARG A 352 0.79 -11.70 -0.18
CA ARG A 352 0.17 -11.03 0.96
C ARG A 352 0.51 -9.54 0.90
N CYS A 353 -0.46 -8.70 1.26
CA CYS A 353 -0.26 -7.28 1.42
C CYS A 353 0.42 -7.01 2.77
N GLY A 354 1.56 -6.30 2.74
CA GLY A 354 2.27 -5.87 3.95
C GLY A 354 1.57 -4.76 4.74
N LYS A 355 0.55 -4.10 4.17
CA LYS A 355 -0.22 -3.04 4.84
C LYS A 355 -1.48 -3.54 5.54
N CYS A 356 -2.37 -4.23 4.83
CA CYS A 356 -3.67 -4.67 5.38
C CYS A 356 -3.80 -6.19 5.58
N GLY A 357 -2.80 -6.97 5.21
CA GLY A 357 -2.83 -8.43 5.38
C GLY A 357 -3.66 -9.19 4.34
N PHE A 358 -4.30 -8.51 3.37
CA PHE A 358 -5.00 -9.15 2.25
C PHE A 358 -4.10 -10.21 1.60
N ALA A 359 -4.63 -11.41 1.40
CA ALA A 359 -3.91 -12.53 0.81
C ALA A 359 -4.59 -12.96 -0.50
N GLY A 360 -3.80 -13.10 -1.56
CA GLY A 360 -4.30 -13.37 -2.90
C GLY A 360 -3.47 -14.44 -3.63
N ARG A 361 -4.07 -15.03 -4.66
CA ARG A 361 -3.41 -16.02 -5.53
C ARG A 361 -2.59 -15.38 -6.64
N GLU A 362 -2.97 -14.18 -7.06
CA GLU A 362 -2.33 -13.41 -8.12
C GLU A 362 -1.64 -12.18 -7.53
N LEU A 363 -0.59 -11.72 -8.22
CA LEU A 363 0.11 -10.50 -7.86
C LEU A 363 -0.70 -9.29 -8.33
N HIS A 364 -1.41 -8.65 -7.40
CA HIS A 364 -2.03 -7.36 -7.66
C HIS A 364 -1.07 -6.22 -7.31
N TRP A 365 -0.78 -5.35 -8.27
CA TRP A 365 0.07 -4.17 -8.06
C TRP A 365 -0.60 -3.13 -7.17
N GLN A 366 -1.93 -3.04 -7.25
CA GLN A 366 -2.77 -2.30 -6.33
C GLN A 366 -3.54 -3.28 -5.42
N CYS A 367 -3.42 -3.12 -4.10
CA CYS A 367 -4.09 -4.03 -3.17
C CYS A 367 -5.63 -3.91 -3.25
N PRO A 368 -6.36 -5.02 -3.46
CA PRO A 368 -7.83 -4.99 -3.45
C PRO A 368 -8.45 -4.59 -2.10
N GLY A 369 -7.72 -4.76 -0.99
CA GLY A 369 -8.24 -4.46 0.35
C GLY A 369 -7.97 -3.04 0.84
N CYS A 370 -6.78 -2.50 0.58
CA CYS A 370 -6.39 -1.15 1.07
C CYS A 370 -6.03 -0.17 -0.04
N HIS A 371 -6.13 -0.56 -1.31
CA HIS A 371 -5.80 0.24 -2.49
C HIS A 371 -4.36 0.76 -2.57
N ALA A 372 -3.47 0.31 -1.67
CA ALA A 372 -2.07 0.69 -1.68
C ALA A 372 -1.30 0.02 -2.83
N TRP A 373 -0.60 0.84 -3.60
CA TRP A 373 0.35 0.42 -4.64
C TRP A 373 1.60 -0.25 -4.04
N ASN A 374 2.14 -1.24 -4.76
CA ASN A 374 3.38 -1.97 -4.43
C ASN A 374 3.41 -2.57 -3.01
N SER A 375 2.23 -2.91 -2.46
CA SER A 375 2.10 -3.43 -1.09
C SER A 375 2.03 -4.95 -1.02
N LEU A 376 1.73 -5.63 -2.13
CA LEU A 376 1.71 -7.10 -2.21
C LEU A 376 3.10 -7.64 -2.56
N ALA A 377 3.55 -8.60 -1.76
CA ALA A 377 4.76 -9.37 -2.04
C ALA A 377 4.47 -10.87 -1.92
N PRO A 378 5.28 -11.73 -2.56
CA PRO A 378 5.21 -13.17 -2.35
C PRO A 378 5.31 -13.49 -0.86
N ILE A 379 4.50 -14.42 -0.34
CA ILE A 379 4.39 -14.68 1.12
C ILE A 379 5.75 -14.98 1.76
N ARG A 380 6.68 -15.58 1.02
CA ARG A 380 8.06 -15.85 1.49
C ARG A 380 8.85 -14.60 1.83
N ALA A 381 8.60 -13.50 1.11
CA ALA A 381 9.30 -12.23 1.32
C ALA A 381 8.85 -11.52 2.61
N ILE A 382 7.66 -11.86 3.12
CA ILE A 382 7.07 -11.24 4.32
C ILE A 382 7.42 -12.01 5.58
N SER A 383 7.70 -13.32 5.46
CA SER A 383 8.11 -14.17 6.58
C SER A 383 9.62 -14.12 6.88
N ALA A 384 10.40 -13.47 6.02
CA ALA A 384 11.86 -13.38 6.11
C ALA A 384 12.35 -12.02 6.64
N GLY A 385 11.45 -11.07 6.88
CA GLY A 385 11.68 -9.81 7.59
C GLY A 385 10.79 -9.76 8.82
#